data_AF-A0ABD6EE86-F1
#
_entry.id   AF-A0ABD6EE86-F1
#
_cell.length_a   1.000
_cell.length_b   1.000
_cell.length_c   1.000
_cell.angle_alpha   90.00
_cell.angle_beta   90.00
_cell.angle_gamma   90.00
#
_symmetry.space_group_name_H-M   'P 1'
#
loop_
_entity.id
_entity.type
_entity.pdbx_description
1 polymer ?
#
loop_
_entity_poly.entity_id
_entity_poly.type
_entity_poly.pdbx_seq_one_letter_code
_entity_poly.pdbx_strand_id
1 'polypeptide(L)'
;MILRHFLRSPYVLFRSPLFAVPAPNLSVFHSFGRSLCSAQHKEDIIEATGFAFNHVEKKKGLFKPKHSIEEQIAYMKSKAYTDAYKGLPIYRWYRRNHKGQSKLQPKPRMYCIDKEGKFNVNNPCPVCRDEYLFFDFRNPALIEQFLATDTDQPLPILRTGLCREQYRLLQAQLLKAKEHGTILFGVPFRNFDYSVWYPWWDGEEHKLVKREGISFEELHPDPLVMFPPHMRDTNTDWDEWWERHAKFARRGK
;
A
#
# COMPACT_ATOMS: atom_id res chain seq x y z
N MET A 1 -16.83 -53.73 -48.84
CA MET A 1 -15.97 -53.31 -47.72
C MET A 1 -16.76 -52.35 -46.84
N ILE A 2 -17.10 -52.80 -45.62
CA ILE A 2 -17.15 -52.05 -44.34
C ILE A 2 -18.21 -50.93 -44.23
N LEU A 3 -19.40 -51.30 -43.71
CA LEU A 3 -20.00 -50.92 -42.38
C LEU A 3 -20.72 -49.54 -42.38
N ARG A 4 -22.04 -49.43 -42.58
CA ARG A 4 -23.17 -49.55 -41.62
C ARG A 4 -22.92 -48.94 -40.23
N HIS A 5 -23.63 -47.84 -39.92
CA HIS A 5 -24.37 -47.49 -38.68
C HIS A 5 -24.76 -46.00 -38.77
N PHE A 6 -25.99 -45.61 -39.15
CA PHE A 6 -27.19 -45.47 -38.30
C PHE A 6 -26.89 -44.93 -36.89
N LEU A 7 -27.23 -43.66 -36.62
CA LEU A 7 -28.37 -43.27 -35.77
C LEU A 7 -28.49 -41.73 -35.64
N ARG A 8 -29.69 -41.23 -35.98
CA ARG A 8 -30.23 -39.92 -35.60
C ARG A 8 -30.43 -39.90 -34.07
N SER A 9 -30.09 -38.80 -33.40
CA SER A 9 -30.51 -38.53 -32.03
C SER A 9 -31.40 -37.28 -31.99
N PRO A 10 -32.60 -37.32 -31.36
CA PRO A 10 -33.52 -36.19 -31.28
C PRO A 10 -33.36 -35.40 -29.97
N TYR A 11 -33.83 -34.15 -30.04
CA TYR A 11 -34.19 -33.22 -28.97
C TYR A 11 -34.49 -33.82 -27.59
N VAL A 12 -33.86 -33.28 -26.52
CA VAL A 12 -34.55 -33.01 -25.24
C VAL A 12 -33.94 -31.78 -24.55
N LEU A 13 -34.73 -30.71 -24.46
CA LEU A 13 -34.51 -29.58 -23.55
C LEU A 13 -34.94 -30.02 -22.14
N PHE A 14 -34.01 -30.19 -21.21
CA PHE A 14 -34.34 -30.39 -19.80
C PHE A 14 -34.36 -29.04 -19.08
N ARG A 15 -35.59 -28.62 -18.75
CA ARG A 15 -35.96 -27.46 -17.94
C ARG A 15 -35.92 -27.93 -16.48
N SER A 16 -34.96 -27.49 -15.69
CA SER A 16 -34.89 -27.83 -14.26
C SER A 16 -35.99 -27.09 -13.47
N PRO A 17 -36.72 -27.77 -12.59
CA PRO A 17 -37.80 -27.16 -11.82
C PRO A 17 -37.27 -26.35 -10.63
N LEU A 18 -37.91 -25.21 -10.41
CA LEU A 18 -37.82 -24.40 -9.20
C LEU A 18 -38.30 -25.23 -8.00
N PHE A 19 -37.39 -25.58 -7.09
CA PHE A 19 -37.74 -26.06 -5.77
C PHE A 19 -37.70 -24.88 -4.80
N ALA A 20 -38.88 -24.45 -4.37
CA ALA A 20 -39.08 -23.53 -3.26
C ALA A 20 -38.76 -24.25 -1.94
N VAL A 21 -37.87 -23.69 -1.14
CA VAL A 21 -37.59 -24.14 0.23
C VAL A 21 -38.29 -23.17 1.20
N PRO A 22 -39.07 -23.67 2.17
CA PRO A 22 -39.80 -22.82 3.11
C PRO A 22 -38.88 -22.22 4.19
N ALA A 23 -39.15 -20.98 4.58
CA ALA A 23 -38.51 -20.31 5.71
C ALA A 23 -39.05 -20.83 7.05
N PRO A 24 -38.19 -21.15 8.03
CA PRO A 24 -38.60 -21.25 9.42
C PRO A 24 -38.33 -19.95 10.18
N ASN A 25 -39.35 -19.53 10.94
CA ASN A 25 -39.36 -18.36 11.80
C ASN A 25 -38.62 -18.59 13.13
N LEU A 26 -38.03 -17.49 13.62
CA LEU A 26 -37.57 -17.12 14.97
C LEU A 26 -37.55 -18.17 16.09
N SER A 27 -36.40 -18.26 16.79
CA SER A 27 -36.26 -17.91 18.23
C SER A 27 -34.76 -17.99 18.63
N VAL A 28 -34.18 -16.89 19.15
CA VAL A 28 -33.89 -16.64 20.58
C VAL A 28 -32.48 -17.11 21.04
N PHE A 29 -31.64 -16.10 21.30
CA PHE A 29 -30.52 -16.00 22.27
C PHE A 29 -29.25 -16.85 22.07
N HIS A 30 -28.12 -16.17 21.77
CA HIS A 30 -27.18 -15.75 22.82
C HIS A 30 -26.15 -14.75 22.27
N SER A 31 -26.09 -13.60 22.95
CA SER A 31 -25.03 -12.61 22.83
C SER A 31 -23.70 -13.19 23.27
N PHE A 32 -22.78 -13.41 22.33
CA PHE A 32 -21.35 -13.39 22.61
C PHE A 32 -20.76 -12.17 21.90
N GLY A 33 -20.88 -11.02 22.57
CA GLY A 33 -20.09 -9.86 22.26
C GLY A 33 -18.63 -10.17 22.52
N ARG A 34 -17.90 -10.59 21.49
CA ARG A 34 -16.45 -10.39 21.46
C ARG A 34 -16.23 -8.90 21.23
N SER A 35 -16.12 -8.17 22.34
CA SER A 35 -15.55 -6.84 22.38
C SER A 35 -14.11 -6.95 21.89
N LEU A 36 -13.91 -6.86 20.57
CA LEU A 36 -12.65 -6.42 20.01
C LEU A 36 -12.53 -4.96 20.41
N CYS A 37 -11.85 -4.71 21.54
CA CYS A 37 -11.29 -3.41 21.85
C CYS A 37 -10.35 -3.05 20.69
N SER A 38 -10.87 -2.34 19.69
CA SER A 38 -10.02 -1.50 18.86
C SER A 38 -9.41 -0.49 19.80
N ALA A 39 -8.11 -0.65 20.07
CA ALA A 39 -7.32 0.39 20.69
C ALA A 39 -7.49 1.63 19.81
N GLN A 40 -8.33 2.56 20.26
CA GLN A 40 -8.45 3.86 19.64
C GLN A 40 -7.12 4.56 19.93
N HIS A 41 -6.18 4.44 19.00
CA HIS A 41 -5.14 5.44 18.86
C HIS A 41 -5.87 6.75 18.55
N LYS A 42 -6.17 7.50 19.61
CA LYS A 42 -6.57 8.90 19.50
C LYS A 42 -5.33 9.65 19.05
N GLU A 43 -5.07 9.62 17.75
CA GLU A 43 -4.19 10.60 17.15
C GLU A 43 -4.81 11.97 17.44
N ASP A 44 -4.03 12.85 18.05
CA ASP A 44 -4.47 14.19 18.44
C ASP A 44 -4.90 14.95 17.19
N ILE A 45 -6.20 14.97 16.92
CA ILE A 45 -6.73 15.66 15.75
C ILE A 45 -6.64 17.15 16.03
N ILE A 46 -5.61 17.79 15.48
CA ILE A 46 -5.34 19.23 15.64
C ILE A 46 -6.56 20.00 15.12
N GLU A 47 -7.10 20.88 15.97
CA GLU A 47 -8.21 21.74 15.59
C GLU A 47 -7.82 22.62 14.40
N ALA A 48 -8.72 22.72 13.42
CA ALA A 48 -8.47 23.31 12.10
C ALA A 48 -8.33 24.84 12.09
N THR A 49 -7.92 25.46 13.20
CA THR A 49 -7.78 26.90 13.33
C THR A 49 -6.67 27.40 12.40
N GLY A 50 -7.03 27.79 11.18
CA GLY A 50 -6.12 28.42 10.20
C GLY A 50 -6.10 27.80 8.80
N PHE A 51 -6.76 26.66 8.57
CA PHE A 51 -6.83 26.08 7.22
C PHE A 51 -8.01 26.64 6.43
N ALA A 52 -7.75 27.15 5.22
CA ALA A 52 -8.79 27.71 4.38
C ALA A 52 -9.68 26.61 3.77
N PHE A 53 -11.00 26.77 3.91
CA PHE A 53 -11.94 25.97 3.14
C PHE A 53 -11.98 26.48 1.69
N ASN A 54 -11.83 25.57 0.72
CA ASN A 54 -11.83 25.86 -0.71
C ASN A 54 -13.23 26.30 -1.21
N HIS A 55 -13.71 27.49 -0.84
CA HIS A 55 -15.02 28.04 -1.25
C HIS A 55 -14.97 28.90 -2.52
N VAL A 56 -13.85 28.94 -3.25
CA VAL A 56 -13.71 29.78 -4.44
C VAL A 56 -14.39 29.12 -5.65
N GLU A 57 -15.50 29.71 -6.12
CA GLU A 57 -16.29 29.21 -7.25
C GLU A 57 -15.55 29.22 -8.59
N LYS A 58 -14.64 30.20 -8.80
CA LYS A 58 -13.87 30.36 -10.04
C LYS A 58 -12.38 30.49 -9.74
N LYS A 59 -11.61 29.45 -10.10
CA LYS A 59 -10.15 29.44 -9.91
C LYS A 59 -9.36 29.97 -11.09
N LYS A 60 -9.93 29.98 -12.31
CA LYS A 60 -9.20 30.42 -13.50
C LYS A 60 -8.71 31.86 -13.31
N GLY A 61 -7.42 32.05 -13.51
CA GLY A 61 -6.75 33.34 -13.38
C GLY A 61 -6.21 33.65 -11.99
N LEU A 62 -6.52 32.84 -10.98
CA LEU A 62 -5.95 33.00 -9.64
C LEU A 62 -4.58 32.30 -9.55
N PHE A 63 -3.72 32.77 -8.65
CA PHE A 63 -2.45 32.13 -8.35
C PHE A 63 -2.63 31.02 -7.31
N LYS A 64 -1.91 29.91 -7.47
CA LYS A 64 -1.81 28.88 -6.43
C LYS A 64 -0.76 29.33 -5.39
N PRO A 65 -1.11 29.51 -4.11
CA PRO A 65 -0.12 29.84 -3.09
C PRO A 65 0.87 28.68 -2.93
N LYS A 66 2.10 29.03 -2.54
CA LYS A 66 3.18 28.05 -2.33
C LYS A 66 3.26 27.76 -0.83
N HIS A 67 3.21 26.49 -0.49
CA HIS A 67 3.26 25.99 0.89
C HIS A 67 4.54 25.19 1.15
N SER A 68 4.92 25.10 2.42
CA SER A 68 6.03 24.26 2.86
C SER A 68 5.60 22.80 3.05
N ILE A 69 6.57 21.89 3.13
CA ILE A 69 6.30 20.46 3.37
C ILE A 69 5.71 20.23 4.76
N GLU A 70 6.17 21.00 5.75
CA GLU A 70 5.68 20.93 7.13
C GLU A 70 4.21 21.34 7.21
N GLU A 71 3.83 22.42 6.51
CA GLU A 71 2.44 22.87 6.37
C GLU A 71 1.56 21.80 5.70
N GLN A 72 2.08 21.13 4.66
CA GLN A 72 1.35 20.06 4.00
C GLN A 72 1.08 18.88 4.94
N ILE A 73 2.10 18.44 5.69
CA ILE A 73 1.96 17.33 6.64
C ILE A 73 1.00 17.71 7.76
N ALA A 74 1.08 18.94 8.28
CA ALA A 74 0.14 19.46 9.26
C ALA A 74 -1.29 19.51 8.72
N TYR A 75 -1.47 19.94 7.45
CA TYR A 75 -2.76 19.94 6.79
C TYR A 75 -3.36 18.55 6.67
N MET A 76 -2.59 17.55 6.23
CA MET A 76 -3.08 16.16 6.08
C MET A 76 -3.51 15.54 7.43
N LYS A 77 -2.93 15.97 8.55
CA LYS A 77 -3.31 15.55 9.90
C LYS A 77 -4.49 16.35 10.49
N SER A 78 -4.87 17.46 9.87
CA SER A 78 -5.88 18.37 10.40
C SER A 78 -7.31 17.83 10.24
N LYS A 79 -8.23 18.32 11.11
CA LYS A 79 -9.68 18.06 10.96
C LYS A 79 -10.20 18.46 9.57
N ALA A 80 -9.69 19.56 9.01
CA ALA A 80 -10.13 20.09 7.71
C ALA A 80 -9.91 19.08 6.57
N TYR A 81 -8.77 18.37 6.57
CA TYR A 81 -8.49 17.34 5.57
C TYR A 81 -9.42 16.13 5.75
N THR A 82 -9.59 15.67 6.98
CA THR A 82 -10.49 14.55 7.30
C THR A 82 -11.94 14.86 6.92
N ASP A 83 -12.42 16.07 7.18
CA ASP A 83 -13.78 16.50 6.82
C ASP A 83 -13.97 16.61 5.30
N ALA A 84 -12.96 17.13 4.59
CA ALA A 84 -12.99 17.29 3.14
C ALA A 84 -12.99 15.95 2.38
N TYR A 85 -12.17 14.99 2.82
CA TYR A 85 -11.92 13.74 2.10
C TYR A 85 -12.58 12.50 2.72
N LYS A 86 -13.04 12.57 3.98
CA LYS A 86 -13.78 11.51 4.69
C LYS A 86 -13.07 10.16 4.71
N GLY A 87 -11.75 10.18 4.84
CA GLY A 87 -10.91 8.97 4.83
C GLY A 87 -10.79 8.27 3.47
N LEU A 88 -11.34 8.83 2.39
CA LEU A 88 -11.18 8.33 1.04
C LEU A 88 -9.99 9.01 0.34
N PRO A 89 -9.35 8.35 -0.64
CA PRO A 89 -8.24 8.95 -1.36
C PRO A 89 -8.70 10.18 -2.16
N ILE A 90 -7.82 11.18 -2.26
CA ILE A 90 -8.13 12.52 -2.80
C ILE A 90 -8.78 12.47 -4.19
N TYR A 91 -8.29 11.60 -5.08
CA TYR A 91 -8.78 11.51 -6.45
C TYR A 91 -10.22 10.99 -6.56
N ARG A 92 -10.76 10.33 -5.53
CA ARG A 92 -12.12 9.76 -5.54
C ARG A 92 -13.20 10.84 -5.65
N TRP A 93 -12.93 12.01 -5.06
CA TRP A 93 -13.80 13.18 -5.05
C TRP A 93 -13.67 14.06 -6.30
N TYR A 94 -12.99 13.57 -7.34
CA TYR A 94 -12.77 14.30 -8.57
C TYR A 94 -13.46 13.61 -9.75
N ARG A 95 -14.19 14.41 -10.53
CA ARG A 95 -14.78 13.96 -11.80
C ARG A 95 -14.39 14.93 -12.91
N ARG A 96 -13.89 14.36 -14.00
CA ARG A 96 -13.47 15.13 -15.17
C ARG A 96 -14.63 15.32 -16.15
N ASN A 97 -14.81 16.55 -16.61
CA ASN A 97 -15.77 16.88 -17.65
C ASN A 97 -15.16 16.53 -19.02
N HIS A 98 -15.78 15.61 -19.74
CA HIS A 98 -15.41 15.18 -21.08
C HIS A 98 -16.67 14.84 -21.86
N LYS A 99 -16.61 14.93 -23.19
CA LYS A 99 -17.72 14.54 -24.06
C LYS A 99 -17.73 13.02 -24.26
N GLY A 100 -18.92 12.43 -24.32
CA GLY A 100 -19.11 11.02 -24.64
C GLY A 100 -19.03 10.06 -23.44
N GLN A 101 -18.90 8.78 -23.75
CA GLN A 101 -18.82 7.70 -22.76
C GLN A 101 -17.48 7.71 -22.02
N SER A 102 -17.48 7.26 -20.76
CA SER A 102 -16.28 7.24 -19.90
C SER A 102 -15.14 6.36 -20.44
N LYS A 103 -15.46 5.31 -21.20
CA LYS A 103 -14.45 4.42 -21.81
C LYS A 103 -13.69 5.10 -22.96
N LEU A 104 -14.32 6.03 -23.66
CA LEU A 104 -13.76 6.77 -24.80
C LEU A 104 -13.14 8.11 -24.37
N GLN A 105 -12.73 8.18 -23.11
CA GLN A 105 -12.19 9.37 -22.51
C GLN A 105 -10.89 9.80 -23.20
N PRO A 106 -10.77 11.07 -23.66
CA PRO A 106 -9.53 11.56 -24.20
C PRO A 106 -8.44 11.61 -23.13
N LYS A 107 -7.18 11.59 -23.57
CA LYS A 107 -6.02 11.77 -22.70
C LYS A 107 -6.16 13.09 -21.90
N PRO A 108 -5.77 13.12 -20.61
CA PRO A 108 -5.85 14.34 -19.80
C PRO A 108 -5.09 15.52 -20.40
N ARG A 109 -5.45 16.72 -19.97
CA ARG A 109 -4.76 17.97 -20.32
C ARG A 109 -3.30 17.95 -19.86
N MET A 110 -2.46 18.74 -20.52
CA MET A 110 -1.03 18.79 -20.24
C MET A 110 -0.74 19.34 -18.83
N TYR A 111 -1.26 20.53 -18.51
CA TYR A 111 -1.08 21.21 -17.22
C TYR A 111 -2.39 21.86 -16.76
N CYS A 112 -2.57 22.05 -15.45
CA CYS A 112 -3.68 22.83 -14.88
C CYS A 112 -3.26 24.25 -14.50
N ILE A 113 -1.99 24.39 -14.13
CA ILE A 113 -1.34 25.58 -13.61
C ILE A 113 -0.26 25.96 -14.62
N ASP A 114 -0.14 27.23 -14.95
CA ASP A 114 0.93 27.75 -15.80
C ASP A 114 2.28 27.73 -15.10
N LYS A 115 3.35 27.95 -15.88
CA LYS A 115 4.71 28.16 -15.36
C LYS A 115 4.79 29.31 -14.35
N GLU A 116 3.90 30.30 -14.49
CA GLU A 116 3.79 31.46 -13.60
C GLU A 116 3.03 31.15 -12.30
N GLY A 117 2.45 29.96 -12.15
CA GLY A 117 1.67 29.57 -10.96
C GLY A 117 0.18 29.93 -11.03
N LYS A 118 -0.31 30.41 -12.18
CA LYS A 118 -1.70 30.81 -12.41
C LYS A 118 -2.57 29.64 -12.89
N PHE A 119 -3.81 29.56 -12.44
CA PHE A 119 -4.75 28.54 -12.90
C PHE A 119 -5.29 28.86 -14.30
N ASN A 120 -5.11 27.93 -15.24
CA ASN A 120 -5.71 28.02 -16.57
C ASN A 120 -7.18 27.59 -16.61
N VAL A 121 -7.59 26.80 -15.63
CA VAL A 121 -8.82 26.03 -15.66
C VAL A 121 -9.65 26.29 -14.40
N ASN A 122 -10.98 26.23 -14.56
CA ASN A 122 -11.90 26.30 -13.43
C ASN A 122 -12.04 24.95 -12.69
N ASN A 123 -11.85 23.82 -13.39
CA ASN A 123 -11.92 22.47 -12.80
C ASN A 123 -10.51 21.81 -12.79
N PRO A 124 -9.57 22.29 -11.93
CA PRO A 124 -8.21 21.77 -11.79
C PRO A 124 -8.17 20.32 -11.31
N CYS A 125 -7.01 19.66 -11.43
CA CYS A 125 -6.86 18.25 -11.03
C CYS A 125 -7.01 18.07 -9.49
N PRO A 126 -7.22 16.86 -8.95
CA PRO A 126 -7.43 16.67 -7.50
C PRO A 126 -6.32 17.26 -6.62
N VAL A 127 -5.06 17.23 -7.07
CA VAL A 127 -3.91 17.82 -6.36
C VAL A 127 -3.77 19.32 -6.65
N CYS A 128 -4.12 19.72 -7.86
CA CYS A 128 -4.01 21.11 -8.30
C CYS A 128 -5.09 22.00 -7.67
N ARG A 129 -6.27 21.43 -7.39
CA ARG A 129 -7.42 22.17 -6.84
C ARG A 129 -7.18 22.58 -5.40
N ASP A 130 -6.41 21.80 -4.66
CA ASP A 130 -6.10 22.05 -3.27
C ASP A 130 -4.73 22.73 -3.19
N GLU A 131 -4.59 23.69 -2.28
CA GLU A 131 -3.38 24.52 -2.21
C GLU A 131 -2.24 23.82 -1.49
N TYR A 132 -2.56 23.19 -0.36
CA TYR A 132 -1.61 22.47 0.49
C TYR A 132 -1.09 21.17 -0.12
N LEU A 133 -1.78 20.62 -1.14
CA LEU A 133 -1.41 19.35 -1.76
C LEU A 133 -0.45 19.56 -2.95
N PHE A 134 0.69 18.88 -2.89
CA PHE A 134 1.72 18.80 -3.92
C PHE A 134 2.59 17.55 -3.70
N PHE A 135 3.16 16.98 -4.75
CA PHE A 135 3.95 15.76 -4.62
C PHE A 135 5.38 16.04 -4.18
N ASP A 136 5.78 15.44 -3.06
CA ASP A 136 7.16 15.40 -2.59
C ASP A 136 7.49 14.05 -1.93
N PHE A 137 8.71 13.56 -2.18
CA PHE A 137 9.17 12.25 -1.69
C PHE A 137 9.26 12.15 -0.15
N ARG A 138 9.34 13.29 0.54
CA ARG A 138 9.39 13.38 2.01
C ARG A 138 8.04 13.10 2.68
N ASN A 139 6.95 13.22 1.92
CA ASN A 139 5.59 12.91 2.38
C ASN A 139 5.03 11.71 1.59
N PRO A 140 5.41 10.46 1.96
CA PRO A 140 4.96 9.27 1.25
C PRO A 140 3.44 9.07 1.35
N ALA A 141 2.81 9.52 2.42
CA ALA A 141 1.37 9.34 2.68
C ALA A 141 0.49 9.91 1.55
N LEU A 142 0.91 10.98 0.87
CA LEU A 142 0.18 11.51 -0.29
C LEU A 142 0.44 10.67 -1.55
N ILE A 143 1.67 10.21 -1.76
CA ILE A 143 2.07 9.43 -2.95
C ILE A 143 1.39 8.06 -2.93
N GLU A 144 1.35 7.40 -1.77
CA GLU A 144 0.74 6.08 -1.55
C GLU A 144 -0.74 6.05 -1.96
N GLN A 145 -1.47 7.15 -1.77
CA GLN A 145 -2.87 7.24 -2.23
C GLN A 145 -3.02 7.06 -3.74
N PHE A 146 -1.98 7.35 -4.53
CA PHE A 146 -1.99 7.23 -5.99
C PHE A 146 -1.35 5.94 -6.51
N LEU A 147 -0.93 5.04 -5.62
CA LEU A 147 -0.44 3.72 -5.98
C LEU A 147 -1.58 2.70 -6.08
N ALA A 148 -1.38 1.65 -6.86
CA ALA A 148 -2.24 0.49 -6.77
C ALA A 148 -1.96 -0.25 -5.45
N THR A 149 -3.01 -0.80 -4.85
CA THR A 149 -2.96 -1.49 -3.55
C THR A 149 -1.82 -2.52 -3.54
N ASP A 150 -0.99 -2.48 -2.50
CA ASP A 150 0.15 -3.38 -2.27
C ASP A 150 1.23 -3.40 -3.38
N THR A 151 1.22 -2.41 -4.28
CA THR A 151 2.19 -2.34 -5.39
C THR A 151 2.89 -0.99 -5.43
N ASP A 152 4.08 -0.98 -6.05
CA ASP A 152 4.90 0.20 -6.28
C ASP A 152 4.56 0.93 -7.61
N GLN A 153 3.40 0.59 -8.19
CA GLN A 153 2.96 1.04 -9.51
C GLN A 153 1.91 2.16 -9.38
N PRO A 154 2.11 3.30 -10.06
CA PRO A 154 1.15 4.38 -10.03
C PRO A 154 -0.15 3.99 -10.76
N LEU A 155 -1.29 4.39 -10.21
CA LEU A 155 -2.59 4.20 -10.84
C LEU A 155 -2.64 4.88 -12.22
N PRO A 156 -3.36 4.30 -13.21
CA PRO A 156 -3.48 4.90 -14.53
C PRO A 156 -4.00 6.34 -14.48
N ILE A 157 -3.42 7.23 -15.30
CA ILE A 157 -3.71 8.68 -15.28
C ILE A 157 -5.21 9.02 -15.42
N LEU A 158 -5.98 8.21 -16.15
CA LEU A 158 -7.43 8.40 -16.31
C LEU A 158 -8.20 8.11 -15.02
N ARG A 159 -7.72 7.16 -14.21
CA ARG A 159 -8.30 6.80 -12.90
C ARG A 159 -7.96 7.85 -11.84
N THR A 160 -6.74 8.37 -11.86
CA THR A 160 -6.30 9.42 -10.90
C THR A 160 -6.85 10.80 -11.22
N GLY A 161 -7.19 11.09 -12.48
CA GLY A 161 -7.71 12.41 -12.88
C GLY A 161 -6.67 13.54 -12.83
N LEU A 162 -5.38 13.19 -12.75
CA LEU A 162 -4.28 14.15 -12.77
C LEU A 162 -4.07 14.76 -14.17
N CYS A 163 -3.50 15.97 -14.22
CA CYS A 163 -2.92 16.45 -15.49
C CYS A 163 -1.60 15.74 -15.77
N ARG A 164 -1.16 15.73 -17.03
CA ARG A 164 0.03 14.97 -17.43
C ARG A 164 1.30 15.46 -16.72
N GLU A 165 1.41 16.74 -16.46
CA GLU A 165 2.51 17.31 -15.68
C GLU A 165 2.56 16.77 -14.25
N GLN A 166 1.45 16.83 -13.51
CA GLN A 166 1.38 16.30 -12.15
C GLN A 166 1.57 14.79 -12.10
N TYR A 167 1.14 14.06 -13.14
CA TYR A 167 1.39 12.63 -13.25
C TYR A 167 2.88 12.32 -13.45
N ARG A 168 3.60 13.11 -14.26
CA ARG A 168 5.07 12.98 -14.39
C ARG A 168 5.78 13.37 -13.10
N LEU A 169 5.28 14.40 -12.40
CA LEU A 169 5.81 14.79 -11.10
C LEU A 169 5.64 13.66 -10.07
N LEU A 170 4.48 13.02 -10.02
CA LEU A 170 4.24 11.82 -9.21
C LEU A 170 5.26 10.73 -9.52
N GLN A 171 5.49 10.41 -10.80
CA GLN A 171 6.48 9.40 -11.19
C GLN A 171 7.90 9.77 -10.78
N ALA A 172 8.30 11.03 -10.95
CA ALA A 172 9.62 11.51 -10.55
C ALA A 172 9.82 11.47 -9.03
N GLN A 173 8.81 11.88 -8.26
CA GLN A 173 8.86 11.85 -6.80
C GLN A 173 8.79 10.43 -6.24
N LEU A 174 8.05 9.54 -6.89
CA LEU A 174 8.04 8.11 -6.57
C LEU A 174 9.43 7.49 -6.80
N LEU A 175 10.11 7.83 -7.89
CA LEU A 175 11.48 7.38 -8.14
C LEU A 175 12.43 7.87 -7.03
N LYS A 176 12.38 9.17 -6.69
CA LYS A 176 13.15 9.73 -5.57
C LYS A 176 12.82 9.07 -4.24
N ALA A 177 11.56 8.78 -3.98
CA ALA A 177 11.12 8.11 -2.76
C ALA A 177 11.70 6.69 -2.65
N LYS A 178 11.79 5.96 -3.77
CA LYS A 178 12.46 4.65 -3.84
C LYS A 178 13.96 4.77 -3.58
N GLU A 179 14.63 5.77 -4.17
CA GLU A 179 16.06 6.02 -3.96
C GLU A 179 16.40 6.39 -2.50
N HIS A 180 15.53 7.19 -1.86
CA HIS A 180 15.69 7.59 -0.46
C HIS A 180 15.15 6.56 0.54
N GLY A 181 14.46 5.51 0.08
CA GLY A 181 13.84 4.51 0.96
C GLY A 181 12.67 5.04 1.80
N THR A 182 12.00 6.12 1.38
CA THR A 182 10.85 6.67 2.11
C THR A 182 9.56 5.89 1.87
N ILE A 183 9.49 5.11 0.79
CA ILE A 183 8.37 4.22 0.44
C ILE A 183 8.88 2.78 0.39
N LEU A 184 8.05 1.85 0.85
CA LEU A 184 8.33 0.42 0.73
C LEU A 184 8.04 -0.06 -0.68
N PHE A 185 8.97 -0.80 -1.28
CA PHE A 185 8.79 -1.40 -2.60
C PHE A 185 9.56 -2.72 -2.69
N GLY A 186 9.13 -3.59 -3.61
CA GLY A 186 9.82 -4.84 -3.89
C GLY A 186 11.08 -4.59 -4.73
N VAL A 187 12.25 -4.96 -4.20
CA VAL A 187 13.51 -4.94 -4.97
C VAL A 187 13.68 -6.30 -5.65
N PRO A 188 13.75 -6.37 -6.99
CA PRO A 188 14.03 -7.63 -7.67
C PRO A 188 15.50 -8.02 -7.44
N PHE A 189 15.72 -9.21 -6.90
CA PHE A 189 17.05 -9.79 -6.78
C PHE A 189 17.44 -10.51 -8.06
N ARG A 190 18.71 -10.41 -8.45
CA ARG A 190 19.26 -11.19 -9.56
C ARG A 190 19.77 -12.52 -9.01
N ASN A 191 19.28 -13.62 -9.57
CA ASN A 191 19.84 -14.93 -9.29
C ASN A 191 21.01 -15.16 -10.26
N PHE A 192 22.17 -15.56 -9.73
CA PHE A 192 23.33 -15.92 -10.53
C PHE A 192 23.49 -17.43 -10.56
N ASP A 193 23.71 -17.97 -11.75
CA ASP A 193 24.18 -19.34 -11.90
C ASP A 193 25.72 -19.33 -11.78
N TYR A 194 26.20 -19.77 -10.63
CA TYR A 194 27.64 -19.81 -10.33
C TYR A 194 28.35 -21.00 -10.98
N SER A 195 27.63 -22.02 -11.48
CA SER A 195 28.22 -23.18 -12.15
C SER A 195 28.97 -22.79 -13.43
N VAL A 196 28.48 -21.76 -14.13
CA VAL A 196 29.10 -21.19 -15.33
C VAL A 196 30.49 -20.61 -15.04
N TRP A 197 30.68 -20.04 -13.85
CA TRP A 197 31.93 -19.38 -13.46
C TRP A 197 32.88 -20.30 -12.70
N TYR A 198 32.33 -21.31 -12.03
CA TYR A 198 33.10 -22.29 -11.26
C TYR A 198 32.73 -23.71 -11.70
N PRO A 199 33.18 -24.18 -12.88
CA PRO A 199 32.85 -25.52 -13.39
C PRO A 199 33.34 -26.68 -12.50
N TRP A 200 34.28 -26.41 -11.60
CA TRP A 200 34.85 -27.36 -10.64
C TRP A 200 34.14 -27.36 -9.28
N TRP A 201 33.07 -26.56 -9.13
CA TRP A 201 32.33 -26.45 -7.88
C TRP A 201 31.20 -27.48 -7.84
N ASP A 202 31.37 -28.52 -7.04
CA ASP A 202 30.42 -29.63 -6.89
C ASP A 202 29.34 -29.37 -5.82
N GLY A 203 29.22 -28.13 -5.33
CA GLY A 203 28.25 -27.78 -4.29
C GLY A 203 26.80 -27.83 -4.78
N GLU A 204 25.84 -27.87 -3.84
CA GLU A 204 24.41 -27.92 -4.17
C GLU A 204 24.03 -26.77 -5.12
N GLU A 205 23.44 -27.13 -6.27
CA GLU A 205 23.00 -26.20 -7.30
C GLU A 205 22.08 -25.13 -6.67
N HIS A 206 22.39 -23.86 -6.89
CA HIS A 206 21.61 -22.76 -6.30
C HIS A 206 20.18 -22.83 -6.82
N LYS A 207 19.25 -23.31 -5.98
CA LYS A 207 17.82 -23.35 -6.31
C LYS A 207 17.37 -21.98 -6.78
N LEU A 208 16.70 -21.93 -7.93
CA LEU A 208 16.08 -20.72 -8.44
C LEU A 208 15.08 -20.19 -7.41
N VAL A 209 15.48 -19.14 -6.68
CA VAL A 209 14.59 -18.47 -5.74
C VAL A 209 13.63 -17.59 -6.56
N LYS A 210 12.45 -18.11 -6.90
CA LYS A 210 11.35 -17.31 -7.47
C LYS A 210 10.58 -16.67 -6.31
N ARG A 211 10.93 -15.44 -5.91
CA ARG A 211 10.18 -14.69 -4.89
C ARG A 211 9.05 -13.86 -5.50
N GLU A 212 8.09 -14.51 -6.14
CA GLU A 212 6.76 -13.89 -6.32
C GLU A 212 5.85 -14.47 -5.23
N GLY A 213 5.71 -13.77 -4.10
CA GLY A 213 4.73 -14.09 -3.05
C GLY A 213 5.15 -15.07 -1.94
N ILE A 214 6.39 -15.02 -1.45
CA ILE A 214 6.84 -15.89 -0.36
C ILE A 214 6.50 -15.27 1.00
N SER A 215 5.73 -16.00 1.83
CA SER A 215 5.42 -15.62 3.22
C SER A 215 6.68 -15.66 4.10
N PHE A 216 6.72 -14.87 5.18
CA PHE A 216 7.89 -14.84 6.09
C PHE A 216 8.18 -16.23 6.67
N GLU A 217 7.13 -17.04 6.88
CA GLU A 217 7.17 -18.42 7.35
C GLU A 217 7.82 -19.40 6.35
N GLU A 218 7.84 -19.08 5.06
CA GLU A 218 8.54 -19.88 4.04
C GLU A 218 10.02 -19.52 3.88
N LEU A 219 10.45 -18.34 4.36
CA LEU A 219 11.87 -17.96 4.31
C LEU A 219 12.71 -18.73 5.34
N HIS A 220 12.08 -19.28 6.38
CA HIS A 220 12.71 -20.13 7.39
C HIS A 220 11.85 -21.37 7.65
N PRO A 221 11.84 -22.36 6.73
CA PRO A 221 11.14 -23.63 6.95
C PRO A 221 11.89 -24.57 7.90
N ASP A 222 13.10 -24.18 8.31
CA ASP A 222 13.91 -24.98 9.21
C ASP A 222 13.21 -25.03 10.59
N PRO A 223 12.90 -26.21 11.14
CA PRO A 223 12.45 -26.27 12.51
C PRO A 223 13.53 -25.62 13.37
N LEU A 224 13.15 -24.70 14.27
CA LEU A 224 14.05 -24.00 15.18
C LEU A 224 15.14 -24.97 15.65
N VAL A 225 16.33 -24.83 15.08
CA VAL A 225 17.46 -25.68 15.44
C VAL A 225 17.78 -25.29 16.87
N MET A 226 17.38 -26.15 17.80
CA MET A 226 17.84 -26.08 19.17
C MET A 226 19.33 -26.34 19.13
N PHE A 227 20.11 -25.25 19.05
CA PHE A 227 21.54 -25.33 19.19
C PHE A 227 21.80 -26.04 20.51
N PRO A 228 22.57 -27.14 20.51
CA PRO A 228 23.03 -27.72 21.76
C PRO A 228 23.71 -26.57 22.50
N PRO A 229 23.31 -26.27 23.75
CA PRO A 229 24.08 -25.35 24.56
C PRO A 229 25.51 -25.86 24.49
N HIS A 230 26.43 -25.01 24.03
CA HIS A 230 27.85 -25.34 24.02
C HIS A 230 28.26 -25.47 25.49
N MET A 231 28.00 -26.61 26.10
CA MET A 231 28.14 -26.84 27.53
C MET A 231 29.61 -26.70 27.91
N ARG A 232 29.91 -25.75 28.81
CA ARG A 232 31.12 -25.82 29.62
C ARG A 232 31.01 -25.20 31.02
N ASP A 233 29.80 -25.09 31.55
CA ASP A 233 29.54 -24.79 32.97
C ASP A 233 28.88 -25.99 33.66
N THR A 234 29.44 -27.18 33.50
CA THR A 234 29.15 -28.25 34.45
C THR A 234 29.82 -27.86 35.77
N ASN A 235 29.02 -27.52 36.79
CA ASN A 235 29.43 -27.10 38.14
C ASN A 235 29.65 -25.59 38.37
N THR A 236 29.06 -24.73 37.54
CA THR A 236 28.92 -23.29 37.83
C THR A 236 27.45 -23.01 38.12
N ASP A 237 27.05 -23.08 39.39
CA ASP A 237 25.75 -22.56 39.80
C ASP A 237 25.81 -21.03 39.68
N TRP A 238 25.09 -20.47 38.70
CA TRP A 238 25.10 -19.05 38.41
C TRP A 238 24.36 -18.24 39.48
N ASP A 239 23.60 -18.91 40.36
CA ASP A 239 22.91 -18.28 41.47
C ASP A 239 23.88 -17.91 42.62
N GLU A 240 25.06 -18.51 42.76
CA GLU A 240 26.00 -18.23 43.88
C GLU A 240 27.14 -17.23 43.54
N TRP A 241 26.95 -16.33 42.58
CA TRP A 241 27.96 -15.34 42.18
C TRP A 241 28.54 -14.56 43.38
N TRP A 242 27.71 -14.16 44.35
CA TRP A 242 28.13 -13.36 45.50
C TRP A 242 29.28 -13.99 46.31
N GLU A 243 29.37 -15.32 46.39
CA GLU A 243 30.44 -15.99 47.13
C GLU A 243 31.81 -15.80 46.45
N ARG A 244 31.82 -15.85 45.12
CA ARG A 244 33.02 -15.63 44.30
C ARG A 244 33.47 -14.17 44.40
N HIS A 245 32.53 -13.24 44.42
CA HIS A 245 32.80 -11.82 44.64
C HIS A 245 33.39 -11.57 46.03
N ALA A 246 32.84 -12.20 47.07
CA ALA A 246 33.33 -12.09 48.44
C ALA A 246 34.75 -12.68 48.59
N LYS A 247 35.05 -13.81 47.94
CA LYS A 247 36.38 -14.43 47.91
C LYS A 247 37.41 -13.54 47.20
N PHE A 248 37.01 -12.90 46.09
CA PHE A 248 37.84 -11.95 45.36
C PHE A 248 38.11 -10.69 46.19
N ALA A 249 37.09 -10.13 46.82
CA ALA A 249 37.22 -8.96 47.71
C ALA A 249 38.09 -9.24 48.94
N ARG A 250 38.07 -10.47 49.48
CA ARG A 250 38.97 -10.90 50.57
C ARG A 250 40.44 -11.06 50.13
N ARG A 251 40.70 -11.43 48.87
CA ARG A 251 42.05 -11.55 48.32
C ARG A 251 42.69 -10.19 47.95
N GLY A 252 41.87 -9.15 47.79
CA GLY A 252 42.32 -7.79 47.44
C GLY A 252 42.57 -6.87 48.64
N LYS A 253 42.48 -7.38 49.87
CA LYS A 253 42.93 -6.72 51.11
C LYS A 253 44.16 -7.45 51.64
#